data_AF-A0A511Z5B5-F1
#
_entry.id   AF-A0A511Z5B5-F1
#
_cell.length_a   1.000
_cell.length_b   1.000
_cell.length_c   1.000
_cell.angle_alpha   90.00
_cell.angle_beta   90.00
_cell.angle_gamma   90.00
#
_symmetry.space_group_name_H-M   'P 1'
#
loop_
_entity.id
_entity.type
_entity.pdbx_description
1 polymer ?
#
loop_
_entity_poly.entity_id
_entity_poly.type
_entity_poly.pdbx_seq_one_letter_code
_entity_poly.pdbx_strand_id
1 'polypeptide(L)'
;MKKGLLIIIMMLLLGGCWDEAQYKDVTIVPVMGIEKDGEEIKTIFSFPTFENGMINYSTSEGKGFSTWNARYDANQRTMEALNLAHLEVLLVSDNLAKKDIYEPLDMFFRTPKNRITSYIAIIEGDMEQYFNLPEDVNTDVADFYPELLHTAVLYTFVAENTLGETAKILREESMDLSLPYMTLNEKGIPTVEGIALFSNYKFTGKTLRKEESIAANIMKDNLGKHTYLTYKWRQKESPITIEIISVHRKIKITHDKIDLNYVIDIGVDEFPKNGLYKNDMRRETENFLSDEMKRDFNKVIQKTQEAKSDIFGFGRRVHAFHSELWERGDWQETYATFPIEVDVKVRMKRTNILD
;
A
#
# COMPACT_ATOMS: atom_id res chain seq x y z
N MET A 1 -11.38 -55.88 -30.89
CA MET A 1 -10.86 -54.52 -31.19
C MET A 1 -11.56 -53.42 -30.39
N LYS A 2 -12.90 -53.31 -30.37
CA LYS A 2 -13.61 -52.23 -29.61
C LYS A 2 -13.35 -52.22 -28.09
N LYS A 3 -13.23 -53.38 -27.45
CA LYS A 3 -12.94 -53.49 -26.00
C LYS A 3 -11.50 -53.10 -25.64
N GLY A 4 -10.53 -53.36 -26.53
CA GLY A 4 -9.12 -52.99 -26.31
C GLY A 4 -8.90 -51.48 -26.40
N LEU A 5 -9.61 -50.80 -27.33
CA LEU A 5 -9.56 -49.35 -27.46
C LEU A 5 -10.12 -48.63 -26.22
N LEU A 6 -11.19 -49.16 -25.63
CA LEU A 6 -11.81 -48.61 -24.42
C LEU A 6 -10.87 -48.66 -23.21
N ILE A 7 -10.09 -49.75 -23.09
CA ILE A 7 -9.12 -49.96 -22.01
C ILE A 7 -7.94 -48.98 -22.16
N ILE A 8 -7.46 -48.75 -23.38
CA ILE A 8 -6.39 -47.78 -23.65
C ILE A 8 -6.85 -46.35 -23.34
N ILE A 9 -8.10 -46.00 -23.68
CA ILE A 9 -8.70 -44.70 -23.34
C ILE A 9 -8.83 -44.54 -21.82
N MET A 10 -9.22 -45.59 -21.09
CA MET A 10 -9.25 -45.55 -19.61
C MET A 10 -7.86 -45.40 -18.99
N MET A 11 -6.81 -46.02 -19.54
CA MET A 11 -5.44 -45.85 -19.05
C MET A 11 -4.90 -44.44 -19.27
N LEU A 12 -5.28 -43.78 -20.37
CA LEU A 12 -4.93 -42.38 -20.62
C LEU A 12 -5.68 -41.42 -19.68
N LEU A 13 -6.87 -41.81 -19.20
CA LEU A 13 -7.65 -41.04 -18.22
C LEU A 13 -7.24 -41.31 -16.76
N LEU A 14 -6.37 -42.30 -16.50
CA LEU A 14 -5.82 -42.63 -15.18
C LEU A 14 -4.45 -41.98 -14.91
N GLY A 15 -3.95 -41.13 -15.81
CA GLY A 15 -2.83 -40.24 -15.56
C GLY A 15 -3.23 -39.10 -14.60
N GLY A 16 -3.57 -39.46 -13.35
CA GLY A 16 -3.86 -38.53 -12.27
C GLY A 16 -2.61 -37.78 -11.81
N CYS A 17 -2.82 -36.57 -11.28
CA CYS A 17 -1.88 -35.48 -11.10
C CYS A 17 -0.49 -35.84 -10.55
N TRP A 18 0.55 -35.65 -11.38
CA TRP A 18 1.95 -35.68 -10.98
C TRP A 18 2.33 -34.53 -10.01
N ASP A 19 1.54 -33.47 -9.94
CA ASP A 19 1.86 -32.23 -9.20
C ASP A 19 1.30 -32.20 -7.75
N GLU A 20 1.27 -33.35 -7.07
CA GLU A 20 0.91 -33.43 -5.65
C GLU A 20 2.11 -33.02 -4.76
N ALA A 21 2.01 -31.88 -4.09
CA ALA A 21 2.93 -31.50 -3.03
C ALA A 21 2.28 -31.84 -1.67
N GLN A 22 2.88 -32.76 -0.91
CA GLN A 22 2.34 -33.14 0.39
C GLN A 22 2.61 -32.04 1.42
N TYR A 23 1.65 -31.78 2.31
CA TYR A 23 1.78 -30.78 3.38
C TYR A 23 3.00 -31.00 4.30
N LYS A 24 3.53 -32.22 4.36
CA LYS A 24 4.73 -32.56 5.12
C LYS A 24 6.03 -32.08 4.47
N ASP A 25 6.01 -31.77 3.17
CA ASP A 25 7.21 -31.44 2.38
C ASP A 25 7.40 -29.92 2.23
N VAL A 26 6.42 -29.13 2.70
CA VAL A 26 6.42 -27.65 2.57
C VAL A 26 6.03 -26.97 3.87
N THR A 27 6.67 -25.85 4.18
CA THR A 27 6.26 -24.95 5.27
C THR A 27 5.76 -23.62 4.72
N ILE A 28 4.70 -23.08 5.29
CA ILE A 28 4.05 -21.86 4.83
C ILE A 28 4.82 -20.64 5.34
N VAL A 29 5.11 -19.70 4.45
CA VAL A 29 5.73 -18.42 4.80
C VAL A 29 4.67 -17.32 4.78
N PRO A 30 4.16 -16.86 5.94
CA PRO A 30 3.27 -15.70 6.04
C PRO A 30 3.97 -14.37 5.76
N VAL A 31 5.24 -14.19 6.16
CA VAL A 31 5.97 -12.93 6.01
C VAL A 31 7.33 -13.17 5.39
N MET A 32 7.64 -12.36 4.38
CA MET A 32 8.93 -12.37 3.67
C MET A 32 9.51 -10.95 3.62
N GLY A 33 10.81 -10.82 3.84
CA GLY A 33 11.58 -9.61 3.69
C GLY A 33 12.57 -9.72 2.54
N ILE A 34 12.76 -8.65 1.77
CA ILE A 34 13.73 -8.57 0.69
C ILE A 34 14.56 -7.30 0.85
N GLU A 35 15.88 -7.47 0.88
CA GLU A 35 16.82 -6.37 0.87
C GLU A 35 17.97 -6.63 -0.10
N LYS A 36 18.71 -5.57 -0.43
CA LYS A 36 19.96 -5.68 -1.18
C LYS A 36 21.13 -5.80 -0.21
N ASP A 37 21.99 -6.80 -0.43
CA ASP A 37 23.24 -7.00 0.29
C ASP A 37 24.40 -7.00 -0.70
N GLY A 38 25.11 -5.87 -0.82
CA GLY A 38 26.13 -5.68 -1.85
C GLY A 38 25.53 -5.75 -3.25
N GLU A 39 25.92 -6.77 -4.03
CA GLU A 39 25.32 -7.06 -5.35
C GLU A 39 24.25 -8.16 -5.32
N GLU A 40 24.11 -8.86 -4.19
CA GLU A 40 23.15 -9.94 -4.01
C GLU A 40 21.83 -9.42 -3.43
N ILE A 41 20.81 -10.25 -3.57
CA ILE A 41 19.54 -10.13 -2.86
C ILE A 41 19.62 -11.01 -1.62
N LYS A 42 19.33 -10.43 -0.45
CA LYS A 42 19.13 -11.15 0.80
C LYS A 42 17.64 -11.20 1.08
N THR A 43 17.15 -12.37 1.46
CA THR A 43 15.74 -12.58 1.82
C THR A 43 15.64 -13.23 3.18
N ILE A 44 14.69 -12.75 3.99
CA ILE A 44 14.34 -13.32 5.30
C ILE A 44 12.93 -13.89 5.20
N PHE A 45 12.73 -15.14 5.61
CA PHE A 45 11.43 -15.82 5.61
C PHE A 45 11.04 -16.12 7.05
N SER A 46 9.85 -15.72 7.48
CA SER A 46 9.25 -16.13 8.75
C SER A 46 8.22 -17.24 8.50
N PHE A 47 8.29 -18.33 9.26
CA PHE A 47 7.39 -19.48 9.13
C PHE A 47 7.14 -20.16 10.49
N PRO A 48 5.98 -20.82 10.68
CA PRO A 48 5.66 -21.47 11.94
C PRO A 48 6.45 -22.77 12.12
N THR A 49 6.84 -23.04 13.36
CA THR A 49 7.42 -24.32 13.81
C THR A 49 6.61 -24.86 14.97
N PHE A 50 6.57 -26.19 15.10
CA PHE A 50 5.77 -26.87 16.11
C PHE A 50 6.70 -27.50 17.15
N GLU A 51 6.75 -26.93 18.36
CA GLU A 51 7.52 -27.47 19.47
C GLU A 51 6.62 -27.72 20.67
N ASN A 52 6.62 -28.95 21.19
CA ASN A 52 5.84 -29.35 22.39
C ASN A 52 4.34 -29.02 22.34
N GLY A 53 3.74 -29.00 21.14
CA GLY A 53 2.33 -28.67 20.94
C GLY A 53 2.02 -27.17 20.97
N MET A 54 3.04 -26.32 21.06
CA MET A 54 2.94 -24.87 20.86
C MET A 54 3.44 -24.50 19.47
N ILE A 55 2.80 -23.51 18.87
CA ILE A 55 3.28 -22.89 17.63
C ILE A 55 4.28 -21.82 18.03
N ASN A 56 5.50 -21.96 17.55
CA ASN A 56 6.52 -20.93 17.59
C ASN A 56 6.76 -20.43 16.15
N TYR A 57 7.51 -19.36 15.99
CA TYR A 57 7.97 -18.90 14.68
C TYR A 57 9.48 -18.95 14.58
N SER A 58 9.96 -19.33 13.41
CA SER A 58 11.38 -19.35 13.09
C SER A 58 11.63 -18.54 11.82
N THR A 59 12.86 -18.07 11.69
CA THR A 59 13.32 -17.37 10.50
C THR A 59 14.36 -18.22 9.77
N SER A 60 14.35 -18.13 8.45
CA SER A 60 15.43 -18.62 7.60
C SER A 60 15.85 -17.52 6.64
N GLU A 61 17.14 -17.40 6.44
CA GLU A 61 17.73 -16.42 5.55
C GLU A 61 18.41 -17.10 4.38
N GLY A 62 18.39 -16.41 3.24
CA GLY A 62 19.17 -16.82 2.09
C GLY A 62 19.63 -15.66 1.24
N LYS A 63 20.71 -15.90 0.50
CA LYS A 63 21.32 -14.92 -0.41
C LYS A 63 21.45 -15.49 -1.81
N GLY A 64 21.38 -14.61 -2.80
CA GLY A 64 21.68 -14.97 -4.18
C GLY A 64 21.45 -13.81 -5.15
N PHE A 65 21.78 -14.02 -6.42
CA PHE A 65 21.64 -12.99 -7.46
C PHE A 65 20.18 -12.64 -7.82
N SER A 66 19.20 -13.40 -7.32
CA SER A 66 17.77 -13.15 -7.55
C SER A 66 16.96 -13.63 -6.35
N THR A 67 15.75 -13.09 -6.18
CA THR A 67 14.81 -13.50 -5.12
C THR A 67 14.56 -15.02 -5.12
N TRP A 68 14.52 -15.63 -6.32
CA TRP A 68 14.37 -17.08 -6.45
C TRP A 68 15.58 -17.86 -5.92
N ASN A 69 16.79 -17.38 -6.22
CA ASN A 69 18.03 -18.03 -5.76
C ASN A 69 18.22 -17.85 -4.25
N ALA A 70 17.89 -16.68 -3.72
CA ALA A 70 17.90 -16.43 -2.29
C ALA A 70 16.94 -17.38 -1.53
N ARG A 71 15.74 -17.64 -2.06
CA ARG A 71 14.83 -18.67 -1.51
C ARG A 71 15.43 -20.07 -1.57
N TYR A 72 16.10 -20.43 -2.66
CA TYR A 72 16.72 -21.75 -2.80
C TYR A 72 17.87 -21.96 -1.82
N ASP A 73 18.68 -20.92 -1.56
CA ASP A 73 19.70 -20.94 -0.52
C ASP A 73 19.08 -21.07 0.88
N ALA A 74 18.02 -20.32 1.19
CA ALA A 74 17.30 -20.40 2.47
C ALA A 74 16.72 -21.80 2.76
N ASN A 75 16.26 -22.50 1.73
CA ASN A 75 15.74 -23.87 1.84
C ASN A 75 16.79 -24.90 2.30
N GLN A 76 18.09 -24.60 2.22
CA GLN A 76 19.14 -25.51 2.71
C GLN A 76 19.19 -25.61 4.24
N ARG A 77 18.46 -24.72 4.93
CA ARG A 77 18.49 -24.57 6.39
C ARG A 77 17.10 -24.81 7.01
N THR A 78 16.15 -25.33 6.23
CA THR A 78 14.80 -25.67 6.68
C THR A 78 14.54 -27.16 6.49
N MET A 79 13.68 -27.75 7.32
CA MET A 79 13.32 -29.17 7.23
C MET A 79 12.35 -29.42 6.06
N GLU A 80 11.47 -28.45 5.82
CA GLU A 80 10.53 -28.42 4.70
C GLU A 80 10.85 -27.28 3.72
N ALA A 81 10.41 -27.41 2.47
CA ALA A 81 10.60 -26.35 1.49
C ALA A 81 9.70 -25.14 1.81
N LEU A 82 10.30 -23.95 1.91
CA LEU A 82 9.60 -22.68 2.10
C LEU A 82 8.59 -22.47 0.97
N ASN A 83 7.33 -22.24 1.30
CA ASN A 83 6.23 -22.08 0.36
C ASN A 83 5.54 -20.72 0.51
N LEU A 84 5.58 -19.93 -0.56
CA LEU A 84 5.04 -18.57 -0.63
C LEU A 84 3.57 -18.51 -1.10
N ALA A 85 2.91 -19.65 -1.29
CA ALA A 85 1.52 -19.70 -1.77
C ALA A 85 0.53 -19.01 -0.83
N HIS A 86 0.88 -18.90 0.46
CA HIS A 86 0.10 -18.18 1.48
C HIS A 86 0.86 -16.98 2.06
N LEU A 87 1.76 -16.38 1.29
CA LEU A 87 2.40 -15.13 1.69
C LEU A 87 1.34 -14.08 1.99
N GLU A 88 1.41 -13.45 3.16
CA GLU A 88 0.48 -12.41 3.58
C GLU A 88 1.09 -11.03 3.44
N VAL A 89 2.38 -10.87 3.80
CA VAL A 89 3.10 -9.60 3.71
C VAL A 89 4.48 -9.77 3.10
N LEU A 90 4.78 -8.93 2.12
CA LEU A 90 6.11 -8.74 1.57
C LEU A 90 6.69 -7.40 2.03
N LEU A 91 7.79 -7.44 2.77
CA LEU A 91 8.56 -6.27 3.16
C LEU A 91 9.72 -6.08 2.17
N VAL A 92 9.92 -4.85 1.71
CA VAL A 92 11.00 -4.49 0.79
C VAL A 92 11.79 -3.33 1.38
N SER A 93 13.11 -3.46 1.47
CA SER A 93 13.94 -2.36 1.98
C SER A 93 13.89 -1.15 1.04
N ASP A 94 13.90 0.05 1.63
CA ASP A 94 13.87 1.30 0.87
C ASP A 94 15.05 1.43 -0.11
N ASN A 95 16.23 0.94 0.28
CA ASN A 95 17.44 0.95 -0.54
C ASN A 95 17.33 0.02 -1.75
N LEU A 96 16.66 -1.12 -1.62
CA LEU A 96 16.34 -1.98 -2.76
C LEU A 96 15.29 -1.30 -3.66
N ALA A 97 14.25 -0.72 -3.05
CA ALA A 97 13.17 -0.05 -3.78
C ALA A 97 13.62 1.20 -4.57
N LYS A 98 14.70 1.89 -4.15
CA LYS A 98 15.31 3.01 -4.90
C LYS A 98 15.95 2.59 -6.23
N LYS A 99 16.22 1.29 -6.40
CA LYS A 99 16.67 0.73 -7.68
C LYS A 99 15.46 0.38 -8.53
N ASP A 100 15.40 -0.82 -9.08
CA ASP A 100 14.24 -1.31 -9.82
C ASP A 100 13.45 -2.25 -8.91
N ILE A 101 12.23 -1.86 -8.52
CA ILE A 101 11.37 -2.70 -7.68
C ILE A 101 10.76 -3.86 -8.47
N TYR A 102 10.69 -3.79 -9.80
CA TYR A 102 10.12 -4.87 -10.61
C TYR A 102 11.00 -6.12 -10.58
N GLU A 103 12.33 -5.95 -10.66
CA GLU A 103 13.28 -7.06 -10.68
C GLU A 103 13.13 -8.05 -9.51
N PRO A 104 13.15 -7.63 -8.23
CA PRO A 104 12.93 -8.55 -7.11
C PRO A 104 11.50 -9.09 -7.03
N LEU A 105 10.53 -8.42 -7.66
CA LEU A 105 9.12 -8.80 -7.64
C LEU A 105 8.70 -9.74 -8.79
N ASP A 106 9.48 -9.86 -9.86
CA ASP A 106 9.13 -10.63 -11.07
C ASP A 106 8.78 -12.10 -10.75
N MET A 107 9.44 -12.72 -9.77
CA MET A 107 9.13 -14.09 -9.36
C MET A 107 7.70 -14.25 -8.82
N PHE A 108 7.16 -13.20 -8.20
CA PHE A 108 5.82 -13.23 -7.63
C PHE A 108 4.75 -13.19 -8.71
N PHE A 109 5.00 -12.44 -9.78
CA PHE A 109 4.06 -12.25 -10.89
C PHE A 109 4.03 -13.41 -11.88
N ARG A 110 5.07 -14.25 -11.91
CA ARG A 110 5.19 -15.39 -12.83
C ARG A 110 4.57 -16.69 -12.33
N THR A 111 4.41 -16.86 -11.01
CA THR A 111 3.99 -18.14 -10.42
C THR A 111 2.51 -18.09 -10.05
N PRO A 112 1.62 -18.84 -10.72
CA PRO A 112 0.17 -18.78 -10.46
C PRO A 112 -0.24 -19.18 -9.04
N LYS A 113 0.60 -19.96 -8.34
CA LYS A 113 0.36 -20.41 -6.96
C LYS A 113 0.57 -19.30 -5.91
N ASN A 114 1.18 -18.17 -6.28
CA ASN A 114 1.42 -17.07 -5.33
C ASN A 114 0.13 -16.28 -5.06
N ARG A 115 -0.05 -15.88 -3.81
CA ARG A 115 -1.20 -15.07 -3.41
C ARG A 115 -1.06 -13.65 -3.97
N ILE A 116 -1.88 -13.31 -4.95
CA ILE A 116 -1.92 -11.94 -5.50
C ILE A 116 -2.42 -10.90 -4.49
N THR A 117 -3.06 -11.33 -3.40
CA THR A 117 -3.60 -10.47 -2.35
C THR A 117 -2.63 -10.21 -1.20
N SER A 118 -1.37 -10.65 -1.28
CA SER A 118 -0.38 -10.31 -0.24
C SER A 118 -0.16 -8.81 -0.21
N TYR A 119 -0.15 -8.21 0.98
CA TYR A 119 0.26 -6.83 1.16
C TYR A 119 1.75 -6.68 0.82
N ILE A 120 2.13 -5.49 0.37
CA ILE A 120 3.52 -5.09 0.16
C ILE A 120 3.78 -3.77 0.87
N ALA A 121 4.92 -3.66 1.56
CA ALA A 121 5.31 -2.45 2.27
C ALA A 121 6.81 -2.18 2.10
N ILE A 122 7.15 -0.89 2.04
CA ILE A 122 8.54 -0.42 2.04
C ILE A 122 8.95 -0.14 3.48
N ILE A 123 10.13 -0.59 3.86
CA ILE A 123 10.67 -0.42 5.21
C ILE A 123 11.98 0.38 5.18
N GLU A 124 12.14 1.28 6.14
CA GLU A 124 13.36 2.06 6.33
C GLU A 124 14.32 1.34 7.29
N GLY A 125 15.61 1.29 6.93
CA GLY A 125 16.67 0.79 7.80
C GLY A 125 16.97 -0.69 7.60
N ASP A 126 17.42 -1.34 8.68
CA ASP A 126 17.90 -2.72 8.67
C ASP A 126 16.72 -3.71 8.71
N MET A 127 16.66 -4.60 7.71
CA MET A 127 15.60 -5.61 7.58
C MET A 127 15.52 -6.54 8.79
N GLU A 128 16.65 -6.91 9.40
CA GLU A 128 16.66 -7.85 10.53
C GLU A 128 15.91 -7.30 11.74
N GLN A 129 15.90 -5.98 11.94
CA GLN A 129 15.17 -5.34 13.04
C GLN A 129 13.66 -5.49 12.91
N TYR A 130 13.15 -5.62 11.69
CA TYR A 130 11.72 -5.88 11.42
C TYR A 130 11.33 -7.34 11.68
N PHE A 131 12.29 -8.27 11.75
CA PHE A 131 12.04 -9.67 12.10
C PHE A 131 12.32 -10.00 13.58
N ASN A 132 12.89 -9.05 14.33
CA ASN A 132 13.18 -9.17 15.75
C ASN A 132 12.30 -8.21 16.56
N LEU A 133 11.01 -8.52 16.64
CA LEU A 133 10.04 -7.68 17.36
C LEU A 133 10.41 -7.57 18.85
N PRO A 134 10.28 -6.38 19.46
CA PRO A 134 10.44 -6.22 20.90
C PRO A 134 9.49 -7.11 21.72
N GLU A 135 9.96 -7.60 22.88
CA GLU A 135 9.18 -8.50 23.76
C GLU A 135 7.83 -7.89 24.20
N ASP A 136 7.70 -6.57 24.27
CA ASP A 136 6.46 -5.89 24.69
C ASP A 136 5.36 -5.89 23.62
N VAL A 137 5.69 -6.25 22.38
CA VAL A 137 4.71 -6.41 21.28
C VAL A 137 3.86 -7.68 21.47
N ASN A 138 4.37 -8.69 22.20
CA ASN A 138 3.67 -9.93 22.59
C ASN A 138 2.90 -10.61 21.42
N THR A 139 3.49 -10.60 20.24
CA THR A 139 3.00 -11.31 19.04
C THR A 139 4.18 -11.64 18.14
N ASP A 140 4.01 -12.64 17.27
CA ASP A 140 5.00 -13.03 16.30
C ASP A 140 4.93 -12.18 15.03
N VAL A 141 6.05 -12.13 14.29
CA VAL A 141 6.19 -11.43 13.00
C VAL A 141 5.08 -11.80 12.02
N ALA A 142 4.72 -13.09 11.98
CA ALA A 142 3.73 -13.63 11.06
C ALA A 142 2.34 -13.02 11.23
N ASP A 143 1.94 -12.70 12.46
CA ASP A 143 0.63 -12.14 12.78
C ASP A 143 0.68 -10.60 12.86
N PHE A 144 1.82 -10.04 13.29
CA PHE A 144 1.97 -8.61 13.51
C PHE A 144 1.77 -7.77 12.24
N TYR A 145 2.45 -8.10 11.15
CA TYR A 145 2.40 -7.28 9.94
C TYR A 145 1.06 -7.31 9.18
N PRO A 146 0.41 -8.47 9.00
CA PRO A 146 -0.94 -8.51 8.42
C PRO A 146 -1.92 -7.63 9.19
N GLU A 147 -1.93 -7.73 10.53
CA GLU A 147 -2.84 -6.96 11.39
C GLU A 147 -2.51 -5.47 11.40
N LEU A 148 -1.21 -5.11 11.41
CA LEU A 148 -0.75 -3.71 11.33
C LEU A 148 -1.20 -3.06 10.02
N LEU A 149 -0.97 -3.72 8.88
CA LEU A 149 -1.35 -3.18 7.57
C LEU A 149 -2.85 -3.18 7.36
N HIS A 150 -3.56 -4.22 7.82
CA HIS A 150 -5.02 -4.26 7.81
C HIS A 150 -5.61 -3.08 8.59
N THR A 151 -5.08 -2.82 9.79
CA THR A 151 -5.49 -1.66 10.60
C THR A 151 -5.18 -0.34 9.90
N ALA A 152 -4.01 -0.21 9.27
CA ALA A 152 -3.64 0.99 8.53
C ALA A 152 -4.58 1.27 7.34
N VAL A 153 -5.05 0.23 6.65
CA VAL A 153 -6.09 0.34 5.61
C VAL A 153 -7.44 0.71 6.22
N LEU A 154 -7.86 0.05 7.31
CA LEU A 154 -9.13 0.36 7.99
C LEU A 154 -9.23 1.83 8.42
N TYR A 155 -8.10 2.43 8.84
CA TYR A 155 -7.99 3.82 9.26
C TYR A 155 -7.58 4.79 8.15
N THR A 156 -7.53 4.35 6.89
CA THR A 156 -7.19 5.19 5.72
C THR A 156 -5.76 5.76 5.73
N PHE A 157 -4.89 5.26 6.62
CA PHE A 157 -3.47 5.67 6.65
C PHE A 157 -2.77 5.27 5.36
N VAL A 158 -3.13 4.12 4.80
CA VAL A 158 -2.64 3.64 3.51
C VAL A 158 -3.79 3.06 2.70
N ALA A 159 -3.62 3.03 1.38
CA ALA A 159 -4.49 2.25 0.50
C ALA A 159 -4.18 0.77 0.67
N GLU A 160 -5.19 -0.08 0.48
CA GLU A 160 -4.96 -1.50 0.20
C GLU A 160 -4.10 -1.60 -1.06
N ASN A 161 -2.87 -2.10 -0.89
CA ASN A 161 -1.93 -2.33 -1.98
C ASN A 161 -1.46 -3.77 -1.89
N THR A 162 -1.93 -4.55 -2.85
CA THR A 162 -1.58 -5.97 -2.97
C THR A 162 -0.50 -6.17 -4.02
N LEU A 163 0.16 -7.34 -4.01
CA LEU A 163 1.07 -7.74 -5.10
C LEU A 163 0.38 -7.71 -6.47
N GLY A 164 -0.90 -8.09 -6.55
CA GLY A 164 -1.69 -8.05 -7.78
C GLY A 164 -1.91 -6.64 -8.31
N GLU A 165 -2.26 -5.70 -7.44
CA GLU A 165 -2.41 -4.28 -7.80
C GLU A 165 -1.05 -3.67 -8.17
N THR A 166 0.00 -3.98 -7.41
CA THR A 166 1.36 -3.57 -7.71
C THR A 166 1.78 -4.04 -9.10
N ALA A 167 1.55 -5.32 -9.43
CA ALA A 167 1.83 -5.88 -10.75
C ALA A 167 1.08 -5.16 -11.87
N LYS A 168 -0.17 -4.75 -11.62
CA LYS A 168 -0.98 -4.00 -12.57
C LYS A 168 -0.39 -2.62 -12.80
N ILE A 169 -0.10 -1.87 -11.73
CA ILE A 169 0.41 -0.51 -11.80
C ILE A 169 1.79 -0.47 -12.44
N LEU A 170 2.71 -1.35 -12.05
CA LEU A 170 4.06 -1.40 -12.62
C LEU A 170 4.07 -1.69 -14.14
N ARG A 171 3.00 -2.27 -14.70
CA ARG A 171 2.86 -2.50 -16.14
C ARG A 171 2.19 -1.34 -16.88
N GLU A 172 1.77 -0.29 -16.19
CA GLU A 172 1.11 0.87 -16.77
C GLU A 172 2.08 2.07 -16.76
N GLU A 173 2.34 2.68 -17.91
CA GLU A 173 3.21 3.88 -18.00
C GLU A 173 2.52 5.17 -17.47
N SER A 174 1.21 5.09 -17.22
CA SER A 174 0.32 6.24 -17.05
C SER A 174 -0.15 6.50 -15.62
N MET A 175 0.40 5.74 -14.66
CA MET A 175 0.15 5.90 -13.23
C MET A 175 1.33 5.34 -12.44
N ASP A 176 1.71 6.03 -11.37
CA ASP A 176 2.80 5.59 -10.52
C ASP A 176 2.30 4.88 -9.25
N LEU A 177 3.16 4.01 -8.72
CA LEU A 177 2.89 3.25 -7.51
C LEU A 177 3.02 4.13 -6.26
N SER A 178 2.19 3.85 -5.26
CA SER A 178 2.43 4.30 -3.89
C SER A 178 2.22 3.13 -2.95
N LEU A 179 3.22 2.85 -2.11
CA LEU A 179 3.18 1.71 -1.18
C LEU A 179 3.26 2.20 0.27
N PRO A 180 2.68 1.46 1.24
CA PRO A 180 2.93 1.70 2.65
C PRO A 180 4.42 1.88 2.95
N TYR A 181 4.76 2.90 3.74
CA TYR A 181 6.13 3.15 4.21
C TYR A 181 6.17 3.00 5.72
N MET A 182 7.07 2.14 6.20
CA MET A 182 7.22 1.83 7.61
C MET A 182 8.59 2.21 8.13
N THR A 183 8.61 2.62 9.39
CA THR A 183 9.83 2.89 10.16
C THR A 183 9.73 2.20 11.51
N LEU A 184 10.84 2.16 12.25
CA LEU A 184 10.83 1.78 13.65
C LEU A 184 10.60 3.03 14.51
N ASN A 185 9.74 2.94 15.52
CA ASN A 185 9.59 4.00 16.50
C ASN A 185 10.75 4.00 17.52
N GLU A 186 10.73 4.91 18.50
CA GLU A 186 11.79 5.03 19.53
C GLU A 186 12.05 3.75 20.33
N LYS A 187 11.08 2.82 20.38
CA LYS A 187 11.19 1.53 21.06
C LYS A 187 11.60 0.38 20.14
N GLY A 188 11.85 0.64 18.85
CA GLY A 188 12.12 -0.39 17.87
C GLY A 188 10.87 -1.12 17.36
N ILE A 189 9.66 -0.62 17.62
CA ILE A 189 8.42 -1.25 17.14
C ILE A 189 8.10 -0.72 15.72
N PRO A 190 7.87 -1.60 14.73
CA PRO A 190 7.51 -1.17 13.39
C PRO A 190 6.18 -0.41 13.36
N THR A 191 6.16 0.73 12.66
CA THR A 191 5.03 1.63 12.56
C THR A 191 4.84 2.07 11.10
N VAL A 192 3.59 2.17 10.65
CA VAL A 192 3.24 2.74 9.34
C VAL A 192 3.24 4.27 9.45
N GLU A 193 4.22 4.92 8.83
CA GLU A 193 4.38 6.39 8.87
C GLU A 193 3.75 7.11 7.67
N GLY A 194 3.32 6.37 6.64
CA GLY A 194 2.65 6.93 5.47
C GLY A 194 2.84 6.09 4.22
N ILE A 195 3.03 6.76 3.08
CA ILE A 195 3.28 6.10 1.78
C ILE A 195 4.56 6.57 1.09
N ALA A 196 5.27 5.62 0.49
CA ALA A 196 6.40 5.81 -0.40
C ALA A 196 5.92 6.15 -1.81
N LEU A 197 6.51 7.20 -2.41
CA LEU A 197 6.18 7.65 -3.75
C LEU A 197 7.16 7.07 -4.78
N PHE A 198 6.64 6.41 -5.80
CA PHE A 198 7.43 5.85 -6.89
C PHE A 198 7.36 6.73 -8.13
N SER A 199 8.40 6.71 -8.94
CA SER A 199 8.38 7.23 -10.30
C SER A 199 8.86 6.11 -11.20
N ASN A 200 7.99 5.63 -12.08
CA ASN A 200 8.17 4.38 -12.81
C ASN A 200 8.42 3.22 -11.80
N TYR A 201 9.55 2.51 -11.96
CA TYR A 201 9.90 1.34 -11.16
C TYR A 201 10.69 1.67 -9.88
N LYS A 202 10.88 2.95 -9.53
CA LYS A 202 11.83 3.35 -8.48
C LYS A 202 11.17 4.15 -7.38
N PHE A 203 11.46 3.79 -6.13
CA PHE A 203 11.16 4.62 -4.99
C PHE A 203 11.99 5.92 -5.08
N THR A 204 11.31 7.05 -5.03
CA THR A 204 11.92 8.38 -5.25
C THR A 204 12.71 8.88 -4.03
N GLY A 205 12.59 8.19 -2.89
CA GLY A 205 13.05 8.68 -1.59
C GLY A 205 12.09 9.68 -0.93
N LYS A 206 11.01 10.10 -1.61
CA LYS A 206 9.98 10.99 -1.05
C LYS A 206 8.80 10.19 -0.52
N THR A 207 8.26 10.64 0.61
CA THR A 207 7.10 10.03 1.28
C THR A 207 6.01 11.08 1.52
N LEU A 208 4.76 10.64 1.56
CA LEU A 208 3.65 11.38 2.14
C LEU A 208 3.41 10.80 3.53
N ARG A 209 3.70 11.57 4.58
CA ARG A 209 3.67 11.08 5.97
C ARG A 209 2.37 11.48 6.67
N LYS A 210 1.91 10.66 7.62
CA LYS A 210 0.80 10.95 8.53
C LYS A 210 -0.45 11.46 7.80
N GLU A 211 -0.89 12.69 8.08
CA GLU A 211 -2.10 13.30 7.52
C GLU A 211 -2.02 13.47 5.99
N GLU A 212 -0.82 13.60 5.41
CA GLU A 212 -0.65 13.71 3.95
C GLU A 212 -1.04 12.43 3.23
N SER A 213 -0.77 11.28 3.83
CA SER A 213 -1.17 9.98 3.28
C SER A 213 -2.68 9.81 3.31
N ILE A 214 -3.33 10.19 4.43
CA ILE A 214 -4.79 10.20 4.56
C ILE A 214 -5.40 11.13 3.51
N ALA A 215 -4.88 12.36 3.37
CA ALA A 215 -5.34 13.32 2.37
C ALA A 215 -5.21 12.77 0.94
N ALA A 216 -4.09 12.12 0.60
CA ALA A 216 -3.91 11.48 -0.69
C ALA A 216 -4.94 10.36 -0.94
N ASN A 217 -5.25 9.55 0.07
CA ASN A 217 -6.26 8.49 -0.02
C ASN A 217 -7.68 9.05 -0.17
N ILE A 218 -8.02 10.14 0.53
CA ILE A 218 -9.28 10.89 0.34
C ILE A 218 -9.38 11.43 -1.10
N MET A 219 -8.31 12.02 -1.65
CA MET A 219 -8.28 12.51 -3.04
C MET A 219 -8.49 11.38 -4.06
N LYS A 220 -7.96 10.19 -3.76
CA LYS A 220 -8.12 8.98 -4.58
C LYS A 220 -9.53 8.36 -4.48
N ASP A 221 -10.38 8.84 -3.56
CA ASP A 221 -11.65 8.21 -3.17
C ASP A 221 -11.42 6.76 -2.69
N ASN A 222 -10.33 6.56 -1.93
CA ASN A 222 -9.99 5.30 -1.30
C ASN A 222 -10.10 5.47 0.21
N LEU A 223 -11.31 5.32 0.73
CA LEU A 223 -11.62 5.50 2.14
C LEU A 223 -11.64 4.14 2.85
N GLY A 224 -10.95 4.07 3.98
CA GLY A 224 -11.11 2.98 4.93
C GLY A 224 -12.46 3.04 5.66
N LYS A 225 -12.66 2.15 6.62
CA LYS A 225 -13.86 2.14 7.47
C LYS A 225 -13.94 3.37 8.36
N HIS A 226 -12.78 3.87 8.78
CA HIS A 226 -12.62 5.00 9.67
C HIS A 226 -11.66 5.99 9.00
N THR A 227 -12.13 7.19 8.69
CA THR A 227 -11.28 8.23 8.09
C THR A 227 -11.45 9.49 8.91
N TYR A 228 -10.43 9.83 9.70
CA TYR A 228 -10.46 11.00 10.57
C TYR A 228 -9.40 12.02 10.18
N LEU A 229 -9.72 13.30 10.33
CA LEU A 229 -8.78 14.41 10.25
C LEU A 229 -9.04 15.36 11.42
N THR A 230 -7.96 15.90 11.99
CA THR A 230 -8.04 16.84 13.11
C THR A 230 -7.34 18.14 12.74
N TYR A 231 -8.04 19.26 12.92
CA TYR A 231 -7.53 20.60 12.64
C TYR A 231 -7.57 21.48 13.89
N LYS A 232 -6.71 22.51 13.94
CA LYS A 232 -6.78 23.53 15.00
C LYS A 232 -7.81 24.61 14.64
N TRP A 233 -8.91 24.69 15.38
CA TRP A 233 -10.01 25.63 15.14
C TRP A 233 -9.68 27.06 15.59
N ARG A 234 -9.42 27.93 14.61
CA ARG A 234 -8.99 29.34 14.80
C ARG A 234 -7.73 29.43 15.68
N GLN A 235 -7.15 30.61 15.85
CA GLN A 235 -5.92 30.84 16.65
C GLN A 235 -6.04 30.49 18.16
N LYS A 236 -7.04 29.68 18.57
CA LYS A 236 -7.34 29.27 19.95
C LYS A 236 -6.90 27.83 20.29
N GLU A 237 -6.08 27.20 19.45
CA GLU A 237 -5.49 25.87 19.66
C GLU A 237 -6.47 24.72 19.97
N SER A 238 -7.78 24.93 19.85
CA SER A 238 -8.75 23.90 20.20
C SER A 238 -8.98 22.97 18.99
N PRO A 239 -8.98 21.64 19.17
CA PRO A 239 -9.12 20.70 18.06
C PRO A 239 -10.56 20.70 17.50
N ILE A 240 -10.66 20.50 16.19
CA ILE A 240 -11.87 20.00 15.51
C ILE A 240 -11.50 18.69 14.85
N THR A 241 -12.15 17.60 15.26
CA THR A 241 -11.95 16.26 14.68
C THR A 241 -13.17 15.92 13.84
N ILE A 242 -12.93 15.57 12.59
CA ILE A 242 -13.96 15.25 11.59
C ILE A 242 -13.80 13.82 11.09
N GLU A 243 -14.93 13.18 10.83
CA GLU A 243 -15.02 11.90 10.12
C GLU A 243 -15.39 12.16 8.66
N ILE A 244 -14.64 11.61 7.71
CA ILE A 244 -15.00 11.67 6.29
C ILE A 244 -16.04 10.59 6.01
N ILE A 245 -17.24 11.00 5.59
CA ILE A 245 -18.36 10.09 5.30
C ILE A 245 -18.35 9.68 3.82
N SER A 246 -18.16 10.64 2.92
CA SER A 246 -18.06 10.36 1.48
C SER A 246 -17.35 11.47 0.74
N VAL A 247 -16.73 11.12 -0.39
CA VAL A 247 -16.05 12.05 -1.29
C VAL A 247 -16.72 11.97 -2.66
N HIS A 248 -17.17 13.12 -3.17
CA HIS A 248 -17.61 13.24 -4.55
C HIS A 248 -16.57 14.08 -5.29
N ARG A 249 -15.92 13.49 -6.29
CA ARG A 249 -14.87 14.18 -7.06
C ARG A 249 -15.26 14.32 -8.54
N LYS A 250 -14.92 15.47 -9.11
CA LYS A 250 -14.98 15.74 -10.54
C LYS A 250 -13.61 16.21 -11.02
N ILE A 251 -13.04 15.45 -11.94
CA ILE A 251 -11.74 15.71 -12.56
C ILE A 251 -12.01 16.17 -13.99
N LYS A 252 -11.55 17.37 -14.33
CA LYS A 252 -11.57 17.90 -15.69
C LYS A 252 -10.14 18.17 -16.13
N ILE A 253 -9.73 17.57 -17.23
CA ILE A 253 -8.42 17.79 -17.83
C ILE A 253 -8.62 18.62 -19.09
N THR A 254 -7.82 19.68 -19.22
CA THR A 254 -7.71 20.49 -20.43
C THR A 254 -6.28 20.42 -20.94
N HIS A 255 -6.00 21.10 -22.05
CA HIS A 255 -4.66 21.18 -22.60
C HIS A 255 -3.65 21.88 -21.66
N ASP A 256 -4.13 22.78 -20.80
CA ASP A 256 -3.25 23.66 -20.01
C ASP A 256 -3.24 23.32 -18.51
N LYS A 257 -4.24 22.58 -18.02
CA LYS A 257 -4.38 22.28 -16.59
C LYS A 257 -5.28 21.10 -16.26
N ILE A 258 -5.19 20.64 -15.02
CA ILE A 258 -6.14 19.71 -14.39
C ILE A 258 -6.93 20.47 -13.33
N ASP A 259 -8.26 20.53 -13.49
CA ASP A 259 -9.18 21.06 -12.48
C ASP A 259 -9.77 19.92 -11.65
N LEU A 260 -9.47 19.91 -10.35
CA LEU A 260 -9.97 18.95 -9.37
C LEU A 260 -11.02 19.62 -8.48
N ASN A 261 -12.26 19.14 -8.55
CA ASN A 261 -13.35 19.67 -7.73
C ASN A 261 -13.85 18.58 -6.79
N TYR A 262 -13.80 18.84 -5.48
CA TYR A 262 -14.22 17.90 -4.44
C TYR A 262 -15.41 18.45 -3.66
N VAL A 263 -16.40 17.59 -3.43
CA VAL A 263 -17.46 17.81 -2.44
C VAL A 263 -17.35 16.70 -1.40
N ILE A 264 -17.01 17.08 -0.17
CA ILE A 264 -16.67 16.15 0.91
C ILE A 264 -17.73 16.24 1.99
N ASP A 265 -18.41 15.13 2.23
CA ASP A 265 -19.42 15.02 3.27
C ASP A 265 -18.78 14.52 4.57
N ILE A 266 -19.01 15.22 5.68
CA ILE A 266 -18.34 14.95 6.95
C ILE A 266 -19.29 14.80 8.14
N GLY A 267 -18.84 14.05 9.14
CA GLY A 267 -19.30 14.13 10.53
C GLY A 267 -18.33 14.97 11.36
N VAL A 268 -18.81 15.62 12.42
CA VAL A 268 -17.95 16.27 13.41
C VAL A 268 -18.03 15.50 14.72
N ASP A 269 -16.89 15.02 15.20
CA ASP A 269 -16.77 14.17 16.38
C ASP A 269 -16.22 14.94 17.59
N GLU A 270 -15.37 15.93 17.32
CA GLU A 270 -14.84 16.82 18.35
C GLU A 270 -14.95 18.26 17.86
N PHE A 271 -15.47 19.15 18.72
CA PHE A 271 -15.58 20.57 18.41
C PHE A 271 -15.51 21.41 19.69
N PRO A 272 -14.83 22.57 19.68
CA PRO A 272 -14.46 23.24 20.92
C PRO A 272 -15.59 24.03 21.60
N LYS A 273 -16.75 24.20 20.95
CA LYS A 273 -17.90 24.93 21.51
C LYS A 273 -19.23 24.34 21.07
N ASN A 274 -20.17 24.20 22.01
CA ASN A 274 -21.57 23.95 21.66
C ASN A 274 -22.10 25.10 20.79
N GLY A 275 -22.54 24.80 19.57
CA GLY A 275 -22.99 25.84 18.63
C GLY A 275 -23.10 25.45 17.17
N LEU A 276 -22.65 24.25 16.77
CA LEU A 276 -22.74 23.77 15.38
C LEU A 276 -24.19 23.63 14.86
N TYR A 277 -25.18 23.60 15.76
CA TYR A 277 -26.61 23.67 15.41
C TYR A 277 -27.02 25.05 14.86
N LYS A 278 -26.22 26.11 15.04
CA LYS A 278 -26.47 27.43 14.48
C LYS A 278 -25.94 27.49 13.05
N ASN A 279 -26.79 27.88 12.09
CA ASN A 279 -26.45 27.92 10.66
C ASN A 279 -25.19 28.75 10.34
N ASP A 280 -24.98 29.89 11.01
CA ASP A 280 -23.79 30.73 10.77
C ASP A 280 -22.50 30.05 11.22
N MET A 281 -22.49 29.44 12.40
CA MET A 281 -21.32 28.71 12.92
C MET A 281 -21.03 27.50 12.03
N ARG A 282 -22.06 26.76 11.62
CA ARG A 282 -21.91 25.62 10.71
C ARG A 282 -21.26 26.02 9.39
N ARG A 283 -21.78 27.07 8.74
CA ARG A 283 -21.23 27.56 7.46
C ARG A 283 -19.80 28.06 7.61
N GLU A 284 -19.50 28.72 8.73
CA GLU A 284 -18.13 29.16 9.03
C GLU A 284 -17.19 27.96 9.24
N THR A 285 -17.66 26.90 9.88
CA THR A 285 -16.92 25.64 10.05
C THR A 285 -16.70 24.90 8.73
N GLU A 286 -17.73 24.80 7.89
CA GLU A 286 -17.62 24.20 6.56
C GLU A 286 -16.61 24.96 5.69
N ASN A 287 -16.63 26.30 5.70
CA ASN A 287 -15.68 27.11 4.95
C ASN A 287 -14.24 26.93 5.46
N PHE A 288 -14.04 26.98 6.79
CA PHE A 288 -12.72 26.75 7.39
C PHE A 288 -12.16 25.37 7.03
N LEU A 289 -12.96 24.31 7.15
CA LEU A 289 -12.53 22.96 6.80
C LEU A 289 -12.27 22.80 5.30
N SER A 290 -13.06 23.48 4.46
CA SER A 290 -12.82 23.53 3.01
C SER A 290 -11.45 24.13 2.69
N ASP A 291 -11.10 25.23 3.36
CA ASP A 291 -9.79 25.88 3.19
C ASP A 291 -8.64 25.01 3.69
N GLU A 292 -8.77 24.37 4.85
CA GLU A 292 -7.73 23.49 5.41
C GLU A 292 -7.51 22.23 4.56
N MET A 293 -8.58 21.53 4.17
CA MET A 293 -8.47 20.37 3.28
C MET A 293 -7.91 20.75 1.91
N LYS A 294 -8.28 21.91 1.36
CA LYS A 294 -7.70 22.44 0.12
C LYS A 294 -6.19 22.68 0.27
N ARG A 295 -5.73 23.19 1.42
CA ARG A 295 -4.29 23.34 1.70
C ARG A 295 -3.59 21.99 1.73
N ASP A 296 -4.17 20.99 2.40
CA ASP A 296 -3.57 19.66 2.47
C ASP A 296 -3.50 18.99 1.09
N PHE A 297 -4.56 19.10 0.28
CA PHE A 297 -4.56 18.55 -1.08
C PHE A 297 -3.50 19.22 -1.96
N ASN A 298 -3.34 20.54 -1.86
CA ASN A 298 -2.28 21.25 -2.58
C ASN A 298 -0.88 20.83 -2.13
N LYS A 299 -0.65 20.60 -0.82
CA LYS A 299 0.64 20.09 -0.32
C LYS A 299 0.93 18.69 -0.86
N VAL A 300 -0.08 17.81 -0.88
CA VAL A 300 0.05 16.46 -1.44
C VAL A 300 0.43 16.55 -2.92
N ILE A 301 -0.28 17.35 -3.72
CA ILE A 301 0.02 17.56 -5.14
C ILE A 301 1.45 18.07 -5.34
N GLN A 302 1.87 19.06 -4.55
CA GLN A 302 3.22 19.60 -4.65
C GLN A 302 4.25 18.49 -4.41
N LYS A 303 4.10 17.69 -3.34
CA LYS A 303 5.03 16.60 -3.02
C LYS A 303 5.05 15.50 -4.08
N THR A 304 3.90 15.15 -4.65
CA THR A 304 3.82 14.15 -5.71
C THR A 304 4.44 14.67 -7.02
N GLN A 305 4.26 15.95 -7.35
CA GLN A 305 4.92 16.60 -8.49
C GLN A 305 6.44 16.68 -8.31
N GLU A 306 6.93 17.06 -7.12
CA GLU A 306 8.36 17.03 -6.81
C GLU A 306 8.97 15.62 -6.85
N ALA A 307 8.17 14.60 -6.58
CA ALA A 307 8.55 13.19 -6.71
C ALA A 307 8.43 12.67 -8.15
N LYS A 308 7.85 13.45 -9.08
CA LYS A 308 7.47 13.00 -10.43
C LYS A 308 6.64 11.71 -10.39
N SER A 309 5.66 11.69 -9.48
CA SER A 309 4.89 10.51 -9.09
C SER A 309 3.39 10.77 -9.24
N ASP A 310 2.79 10.31 -10.34
CA ASP A 310 1.34 10.42 -10.57
C ASP A 310 0.59 9.25 -9.92
N ILE A 311 0.45 9.33 -8.59
CA ILE A 311 -0.30 8.33 -7.80
C ILE A 311 -1.83 8.44 -7.97
N PHE A 312 -2.31 9.46 -8.69
CA PHE A 312 -3.74 9.73 -8.91
C PHE A 312 -4.24 9.16 -10.25
N GLY A 313 -3.32 8.77 -11.13
CA GLY A 313 -3.63 8.23 -12.46
C GLY A 313 -4.23 9.26 -13.39
N PHE A 314 -3.77 10.51 -13.32
CA PHE A 314 -4.14 11.52 -14.31
C PHE A 314 -3.61 11.17 -15.70
N GLY A 315 -2.43 10.53 -15.78
CA GLY A 315 -1.83 10.02 -17.00
C GLY A 315 -2.77 9.07 -17.74
N ARG A 316 -3.47 8.18 -17.04
CA ARG A 316 -4.48 7.29 -17.67
C ARG A 316 -5.54 8.07 -18.44
N ARG A 317 -6.02 9.18 -17.86
CA ARG A 317 -7.04 10.04 -18.49
C ARG A 317 -6.46 10.84 -19.64
N VAL A 318 -5.23 11.32 -19.49
CA VAL A 318 -4.50 12.02 -20.55
C VAL A 318 -4.26 11.09 -21.74
N HIS A 319 -3.75 9.89 -21.50
CA HIS A 319 -3.54 8.86 -22.52
C HIS A 319 -4.86 8.50 -23.25
N ALA A 320 -5.96 8.36 -22.51
CA ALA A 320 -7.25 7.96 -23.09
C ALA A 320 -7.98 9.07 -23.88
N PHE A 321 -7.86 10.34 -23.46
CA PHE A 321 -8.72 11.43 -23.97
C PHE A 321 -7.96 12.68 -24.47
N HIS A 322 -6.64 12.74 -24.30
CA HIS A 322 -5.80 13.90 -24.62
C HIS A 322 -4.45 13.47 -25.23
N SER A 323 -4.48 12.72 -26.34
CA SER A 323 -3.28 12.16 -26.98
C SER A 323 -2.20 13.19 -27.27
N GLU A 324 -2.57 14.42 -27.66
CA GLU A 324 -1.63 15.51 -27.90
C GLU A 324 -0.79 15.89 -26.67
N LEU A 325 -1.35 15.74 -25.45
CA LEU A 325 -0.60 15.95 -24.21
C LEU A 325 0.29 14.75 -23.90
N TRP A 326 -0.20 13.54 -24.14
CA TRP A 326 0.56 12.31 -23.94
C TRP A 326 1.80 12.24 -24.85
N GLU A 327 1.67 12.66 -26.10
CA GLU A 327 2.76 12.62 -27.10
C GLU A 327 3.87 13.66 -26.86
N ARG A 328 3.75 14.53 -25.84
CA ARG A 328 4.78 15.55 -25.50
C ARG A 328 6.07 14.97 -24.95
N GLY A 329 6.08 13.70 -24.57
CA GLY A 329 7.24 13.00 -24.07
C GLY A 329 6.92 12.23 -22.81
N ASP A 330 7.84 12.27 -21.84
CA ASP A 330 7.72 11.57 -20.57
C ASP A 330 6.58 12.18 -19.72
N TRP A 331 5.61 11.34 -19.35
CA TRP A 331 4.44 11.77 -18.58
C TRP A 331 4.84 12.25 -17.18
N GLN A 332 5.78 11.60 -16.52
CA GLN A 332 6.25 11.96 -15.18
C GLN A 332 6.93 13.34 -15.19
N GLU A 333 7.69 13.67 -16.23
CA GLU A 333 8.26 15.01 -16.43
C GLU A 333 7.17 16.07 -16.69
N THR A 334 6.18 15.72 -17.50
CA THR A 334 5.04 16.61 -17.77
C THR A 334 4.25 16.86 -16.50
N TYR A 335 3.88 15.80 -15.78
CA TYR A 335 3.14 15.83 -14.52
C TYR A 335 3.82 16.71 -13.48
N ALA A 336 5.14 16.63 -13.35
CA ALA A 336 5.93 17.38 -12.36
C ALA A 336 5.78 18.90 -12.46
N THR A 337 5.38 19.43 -13.61
CA THR A 337 5.21 20.88 -13.85
C THR A 337 3.81 21.26 -14.31
N PHE A 338 2.94 20.28 -14.54
CA PHE A 338 1.60 20.54 -15.09
C PHE A 338 0.73 21.29 -14.06
N PRO A 339 0.03 22.38 -14.45
CA PRO A 339 -0.84 23.09 -13.52
C PRO A 339 -2.00 22.22 -13.03
N ILE A 340 -2.15 22.11 -11.71
CA ILE A 340 -3.27 21.41 -11.07
C ILE A 340 -3.95 22.37 -10.10
N GLU A 341 -5.23 22.65 -10.36
CA GLU A 341 -6.05 23.52 -9.52
C GLU A 341 -7.03 22.68 -8.71
N VAL A 342 -7.06 22.92 -7.39
CA VAL A 342 -7.96 22.21 -6.46
C VAL A 342 -9.00 23.15 -5.91
N ASP A 343 -10.26 22.71 -5.97
CA ASP A 343 -11.36 23.27 -5.21
C ASP A 343 -11.98 22.21 -4.31
N VAL A 344 -12.23 22.58 -3.05
CA VAL A 344 -12.80 21.68 -2.04
C VAL A 344 -14.00 22.38 -1.42
N LYS A 345 -15.10 21.66 -1.33
CA LYS A 345 -16.31 22.08 -0.61
C LYS A 345 -16.70 21.04 0.41
N VAL A 346 -16.63 21.39 1.68
CA VAL A 346 -17.09 20.55 2.79
C VAL A 346 -18.58 20.76 3.02
N ARG A 347 -19.30 19.67 3.29
CA ARG A 347 -20.69 19.69 3.76
C ARG A 347 -20.81 18.86 5.03
N MET A 348 -21.19 19.51 6.12
CA MET A 348 -21.47 18.79 7.36
C MET A 348 -22.77 17.99 7.18
N LYS A 349 -22.79 16.73 7.61
CA LYS A 349 -24.00 15.87 7.57
C LYS A 349 -24.56 15.60 8.95
N ARG A 350 -23.68 15.42 9.93
CA ARG A 350 -24.02 15.14 11.32
C ARG A 350 -23.00 15.77 12.27
N THR A 351 -23.42 16.03 13.49
CA THR A 351 -22.59 16.62 14.55
C THR A 351 -22.28 15.64 15.68
N ASN A 352 -22.59 14.34 15.54
CA ASN A 352 -22.35 13.24 16.49
C ASN A 352 -22.55 13.55 17.99
N ILE A 353 -23.40 14.54 18.30
CA ILE A 353 -23.87 14.83 19.66
C ILE A 353 -24.96 13.81 19.96
N LEU A 354 -24.82 13.11 21.09
CA LEU A 354 -25.91 12.36 21.68
C LEU A 354 -26.96 13.37 22.15
N ASP A 355 -28.08 13.47 21.43
CA ASP A 355 -29.29 14.16 21.88
C ASP A 355 -30.18 13.23 22.70
#